data_AF-A0A4S3JFB8-F1
#
_entry.id   AF-A0A4S3JFB8-F1
#
_cell.length_a   1.000
_cell.length_b   1.000
_cell.length_c   1.000
_cell.angle_alpha   90.00
_cell.angle_beta   90.00
_cell.angle_gamma   90.00
#
_symmetry.space_group_name_H-M   'P 1'
#
loop_
_entity.id
_entity.type
_entity.pdbx_description
1 polymer ?
#
loop_
_entity_poly.entity_id
_entity_poly.type
_entity_poly.pdbx_seq_one_letter_code
_entity_poly.pdbx_strand_id
1 'polypeptide(L)'
;MTQQKAQLKVLQANCGKRVAVMQHLFGEKEVQNTADIIAVQELHTNNTKTPPPRVAFFIKLADKLVHVYNVYNPGPQSRGDENGEENSLTEDINHPGLSRTLDCLRAEIHAREEDEHLILGDFNLHHPMWAATGYNHQDPEAEQLIDLVTDHQLELLLPEDTVTYEQGDHQTTIDLV
;
A
#
# COMPACT_ATOMS: atom_id res chain seq x y z
N MET A 1 -25.78 16.37 24.07
CA MET A 1 -24.50 16.82 23.50
C MET A 1 -23.90 15.62 22.80
N THR A 2 -23.91 15.62 21.47
CA THR A 2 -23.34 14.53 20.67
C THR A 2 -21.82 14.61 20.82
N GLN A 3 -21.19 13.63 21.48
CA GLN A 3 -19.73 13.53 21.44
C GLN A 3 -19.36 13.31 19.97
N GLN A 4 -18.63 14.26 19.40
CA GLN A 4 -17.97 14.06 18.12
C GLN A 4 -16.99 12.90 18.32
N LYS A 5 -17.23 11.76 17.66
CA LYS A 5 -16.27 10.66 17.64
C LYS A 5 -14.95 11.23 17.14
N ALA A 6 -13.86 10.99 17.87
CA ALA A 6 -12.53 11.32 17.38
C ALA A 6 -12.33 10.57 16.06
N GLN A 7 -12.07 11.32 14.98
CA GLN A 7 -11.80 10.77 13.67
C GLN A 7 -10.29 10.84 13.46
N LEU A 8 -9.67 9.69 13.21
CA LEU A 8 -8.28 9.62 12.78
C LEU A 8 -8.20 10.02 11.31
N LYS A 9 -7.32 10.95 10.98
CA LYS A 9 -7.04 11.36 9.60
C LYS A 9 -5.71 10.77 9.14
N VAL A 10 -5.75 10.04 8.04
CA VAL A 10 -4.56 9.41 7.44
C VAL A 10 -4.34 10.01 6.06
N LEU A 11 -3.11 10.44 5.79
CA LEU A 11 -2.65 10.81 4.46
C LEU A 11 -1.75 9.69 3.94
N GLN A 12 -2.14 9.07 2.83
CA GLN A 12 -1.31 8.12 2.10
C GLN A 12 -0.70 8.80 0.88
N ALA A 13 0.59 8.56 0.63
CA ALA A 13 1.25 9.05 -0.57
C ALA A 13 2.45 8.20 -1.00
N ASN A 14 2.47 7.77 -2.27
CA ASN A 14 3.70 7.28 -2.89
C ASN A 14 4.55 8.46 -3.41
N CYS A 15 5.80 8.59 -2.93
CA CYS A 15 6.72 9.64 -3.34
C CYS A 15 7.40 9.42 -4.69
N GLY A 16 7.41 8.20 -5.23
CA GLY A 16 8.13 7.82 -6.44
C GLY A 16 9.61 8.17 -6.40
N LYS A 17 10.24 8.10 -5.21
CA LYS A 17 11.64 8.50 -4.93
C LYS A 17 11.94 9.97 -5.27
N ARG A 18 10.93 10.84 -5.37
CA ARG A 18 11.08 12.27 -5.68
C ARG A 18 11.28 13.10 -4.42
N VAL A 19 12.44 13.75 -4.30
CA VAL A 19 12.75 14.65 -3.18
C VAL A 19 11.74 15.79 -3.04
N ALA A 20 11.27 16.36 -4.16
CA ALA A 20 10.29 17.44 -4.14
C ALA A 20 8.97 17.04 -3.47
N VAL A 21 8.49 15.80 -3.68
CA VAL A 21 7.28 15.30 -3.04
C VAL A 21 7.49 15.14 -1.54
N MET A 22 8.63 14.60 -1.12
CA MET A 22 8.95 14.51 0.31
C MET A 22 9.09 15.90 0.95
N GLN A 23 9.69 16.87 0.27
CA GLN A 23 9.79 18.24 0.77
C GLN A 23 8.42 18.88 0.95
N HIS A 24 7.47 18.61 0.06
CA HIS A 24 6.09 19.05 0.22
C HIS A 24 5.43 18.37 1.45
N LEU A 25 5.43 17.04 1.51
CA LEU A 25 4.81 16.27 2.59
C LEU A 25 5.39 16.57 3.99
N PHE A 26 6.71 16.73 4.09
CA PHE A 26 7.43 16.87 5.36
C PHE A 26 7.97 18.29 5.64
N GLY A 27 7.89 19.22 4.69
CA GLY A 27 8.34 20.59 4.86
C GLY A 27 7.22 21.60 5.07
N GLU A 28 6.00 21.28 4.63
CA GLU A 28 4.86 22.20 4.69
C GLU A 28 3.93 21.87 5.85
N LYS A 29 3.86 22.79 6.82
CA LYS A 29 2.97 22.63 7.99
C LYS A 29 1.50 22.49 7.59
N GLU A 30 1.10 23.13 6.50
CA GLU A 30 -0.28 23.04 6.01
C GLU A 30 -0.66 21.60 5.66
N VAL A 31 0.23 20.87 4.99
CA VAL A 31 0.07 19.44 4.69
C VAL A 31 0.14 18.60 5.96
N GLN A 32 1.09 18.87 6.85
CA GLN A 32 1.20 18.11 8.10
C GLN A 32 -0.01 18.27 9.02
N ASN A 33 -0.69 19.41 8.95
CA ASN A 33 -1.88 19.66 9.74
C ASN A 33 -3.15 19.00 9.18
N THR A 34 -3.11 18.40 7.97
CA THR A 34 -4.28 17.74 7.40
C THR A 34 -4.51 16.33 7.96
N ALA A 35 -3.48 15.71 8.52
CA ALA A 35 -3.51 14.31 8.94
C ALA A 35 -2.79 14.07 10.28
N ASP A 36 -3.27 13.09 11.03
CA ASP A 36 -2.62 12.58 12.25
C ASP A 36 -1.48 11.60 11.90
N ILE A 37 -1.62 10.92 10.76
CA ILE A 37 -0.66 9.93 10.24
C ILE A 37 -0.38 10.25 8.78
N ILE A 38 0.90 10.26 8.41
CA ILE A 38 1.35 10.31 7.01
C ILE A 38 2.06 9.00 6.69
N ALA A 39 1.41 8.15 5.90
CA ALA A 39 1.97 6.89 5.41
C ALA A 39 2.58 7.11 4.03
N VAL A 40 3.89 6.91 3.91
CA VAL A 40 4.63 7.24 2.71
C VAL A 40 5.33 6.01 2.15
N GLN A 41 5.16 5.78 0.84
CA GLN A 41 5.86 4.76 0.08
C GLN A 41 6.93 5.40 -0.82
N GLU A 42 7.92 4.60 -1.23
CA GLU A 42 9.04 5.01 -2.08
C GLU A 42 9.71 6.33 -1.68
N LEU A 43 10.07 6.47 -0.40
CA LEU A 43 10.89 7.57 0.07
C LEU A 43 12.19 7.64 -0.73
N HIS A 44 12.61 8.85 -1.10
CA HIS A 44 13.95 9.05 -1.64
C HIS A 44 14.98 8.77 -0.54
N THR A 45 15.84 7.79 -0.79
CA THR A 45 16.96 7.46 0.09
C THR A 45 18.27 7.66 -0.65
N ASN A 46 19.29 8.21 0.02
CA ASN A 46 20.64 8.29 -0.52
C ASN A 46 21.31 6.92 -0.71
N ASN A 47 20.63 5.82 -0.33
CA ASN A 47 21.13 4.45 -0.43
C ASN A 47 20.10 3.55 -1.15
N THR A 48 20.36 3.24 -2.42
CA THR A 48 19.48 2.46 -3.30
C THR A 48 19.34 0.98 -2.92
N LYS A 49 20.10 0.49 -1.92
CA LYS A 49 20.13 -0.93 -1.53
C LYS A 49 19.17 -1.31 -0.41
N THR A 50 18.41 -0.36 0.12
CA THR A 50 17.49 -0.63 1.23
C THR A 50 16.11 -0.89 0.62
N PRO A 51 15.54 -2.12 0.74
CA PRO A 51 14.15 -2.32 0.37
C PRO A 51 13.30 -1.34 1.18
N PRO A 52 12.28 -0.71 0.56
CA PRO A 52 11.46 0.27 1.26
C PRO A 52 10.89 -0.37 2.53
N PRO A 53 10.96 0.34 3.67
CA PRO A 53 10.55 -0.24 4.93
C PRO A 53 9.05 -0.56 4.89
N ARG A 54 8.70 -1.81 5.16
CA ARG A 54 7.37 -2.16 5.64
C ARG A 54 7.28 -1.58 7.04
N VAL A 55 6.58 -0.46 7.20
CA VAL A 55 6.42 0.15 8.51
C VAL A 55 5.12 -0.36 9.09
N ALA A 56 5.22 -1.24 10.09
CA ALA A 56 4.10 -1.59 10.96
C ALA A 56 4.27 -0.80 12.27
N PHE A 57 3.22 -0.10 12.67
CA PHE A 57 3.13 0.53 14.00
C PHE A 57 1.71 0.37 14.51
N PHE A 58 1.49 0.66 15.79
CA PHE A 58 0.14 0.57 16.37
C PHE A 58 -0.25 1.89 17.01
N ILE A 59 -1.55 2.17 16.97
CA ILE A 59 -2.16 3.31 17.61
C ILE A 59 -3.22 2.82 18.59
N LYS A 60 -3.30 3.46 19.76
CA LYS A 60 -4.38 3.20 20.71
C LYS A 60 -5.48 4.23 20.51
N LEU A 61 -6.63 3.80 20.01
CA LEU A 61 -7.82 4.64 19.85
C LEU A 61 -8.81 4.31 20.97
N ALA A 62 -8.96 5.24 21.92
CA ALA A 62 -9.71 5.02 23.15
C ALA A 62 -9.23 3.77 23.92
N ASP A 63 -10.00 2.70 23.90
CA ASP A 63 -9.74 1.41 24.52
C ASP A 63 -9.30 0.32 23.52
N LYS A 64 -9.26 0.63 22.22
CA LYS A 64 -8.88 -0.29 21.16
C LYS A 64 -7.46 -0.08 20.66
N LEU A 65 -6.78 -1.17 20.33
CA LEU A 65 -5.48 -1.17 19.67
C LEU A 65 -5.70 -1.41 18.17
N VAL A 66 -5.21 -0.50 17.33
CA VAL A 66 -5.25 -0.64 15.88
C VAL A 66 -3.82 -0.79 15.36
N HIS A 67 -3.54 -1.87 14.63
CA HIS A 67 -2.27 -2.07 13.93
C HIS A 67 -2.34 -1.43 12.55
N VAL A 68 -1.42 -0.53 12.26
CA VAL A 68 -1.33 0.21 11.02
C VAL A 68 -0.15 -0.30 10.21
N TYR A 69 -0.42 -0.75 8.98
CA TYR A 69 0.57 -1.30 8.07
C TYR A 69 0.72 -0.35 6.88
N ASN A 70 1.90 0.26 6.74
CA ASN A 70 2.30 1.00 5.56
C ASN A 70 3.02 0.05 4.59
N VAL A 71 2.28 -0.41 3.58
CA VAL A 71 2.70 -1.44 2.63
C VAL A 71 3.27 -0.80 1.37
N TYR A 72 4.36 -1.38 0.87
CA TYR A 72 4.80 -1.17 -0.50
C TYR A 72 5.10 -2.52 -1.12
N ASN A 73 4.35 -2.87 -2.15
CA ASN A 73 4.56 -4.05 -2.96
C ASN A 73 5.19 -3.61 -4.29
N PRO A 74 6.41 -4.06 -4.64
CA PRO A 74 7.14 -3.52 -5.78
C PRO A 74 6.50 -3.90 -7.12
N GLY A 75 6.25 -2.90 -7.96
CA GLY A 75 5.80 -3.11 -9.35
C GLY A 75 6.82 -3.83 -10.24
N PRO A 76 6.41 -4.37 -11.40
CA PRO A 76 7.25 -5.22 -12.26
C PRO A 76 8.61 -4.64 -12.65
N GLN A 77 8.67 -3.32 -12.88
CA GLN A 77 9.91 -2.63 -13.27
C GLN A 77 10.95 -2.58 -12.13
N SER A 78 10.50 -2.53 -10.88
CA SER A 78 11.39 -2.58 -9.71
C SER A 78 11.85 -4.01 -9.38
N ARG A 79 11.39 -5.03 -10.12
CA ARG A 79 11.76 -6.44 -9.92
C ARG A 79 12.99 -6.86 -10.72
N GLY A 80 13.46 -6.05 -11.68
CA GLY A 80 14.52 -6.39 -12.62
C GLY A 80 15.89 -5.73 -12.41
N ASP A 81 16.08 -4.91 -11.37
CA ASP A 81 17.30 -4.09 -11.22
C ASP A 81 18.44 -4.77 -10.45
N GLU A 82 18.30 -6.04 -10.05
CA GLU A 82 19.40 -6.68 -9.30
C GLU A 82 20.55 -7.22 -10.14
N ASN A 83 20.39 -7.42 -11.45
CA ASN A 83 21.44 -7.51 -12.47
C ASN A 83 20.73 -7.52 -13.82
N GLY A 84 21.11 -6.67 -14.77
CA GLY A 84 20.44 -6.51 -16.08
C GLY A 84 20.47 -7.74 -17.01
N GLU A 85 19.85 -8.83 -16.60
CA GLU A 85 19.33 -9.85 -17.50
C GLU A 85 17.87 -9.51 -17.78
N GLU A 86 17.63 -9.18 -19.05
CA GLU A 86 16.34 -9.03 -19.69
C GLU A 86 15.46 -10.22 -19.32
N ASN A 87 14.58 -10.05 -18.31
CA ASN A 87 13.66 -11.11 -17.92
C ASN A 87 12.55 -11.16 -18.96
N SER A 88 12.84 -11.92 -20.02
CA SER A 88 11.89 -12.51 -20.94
C SER A 88 10.68 -12.99 -20.15
N LEU A 89 9.49 -12.79 -20.71
CA LEU A 89 8.23 -13.32 -20.23
C LEU A 89 8.37 -14.84 -19.94
N THR A 90 8.76 -15.20 -18.73
CA THR A 90 8.72 -16.58 -18.25
C THR A 90 7.83 -16.65 -17.04
N GLU A 91 6.93 -17.62 -17.11
CA GLU A 91 5.90 -18.04 -16.17
C GLU A 91 6.50 -18.53 -14.84
N ASP A 92 7.31 -17.71 -14.18
CA ASP A 92 7.86 -18.02 -12.87
C ASP A 92 6.94 -17.40 -11.81
N ILE A 93 5.88 -18.13 -11.50
CA ILE A 93 4.91 -17.90 -10.41
C ILE A 93 5.57 -17.78 -9.00
N ASN A 94 6.90 -17.81 -8.92
CA ASN A 94 7.71 -17.76 -7.71
C ASN A 94 8.77 -16.63 -7.73
N HIS A 95 8.47 -15.46 -8.29
CA HIS A 95 9.38 -14.31 -8.16
C HIS A 95 9.49 -13.88 -6.67
N PRO A 96 10.67 -13.98 -6.01
CA PRO A 96 10.79 -13.97 -4.55
C PRO A 96 10.53 -12.62 -3.88
N GLY A 97 10.61 -11.51 -4.61
CA GLY A 97 10.39 -10.16 -4.07
C GLY A 97 8.93 -9.80 -3.81
N LEU A 98 8.00 -10.44 -4.53
CA LEU A 98 6.59 -10.02 -4.58
C LEU A 98 5.71 -10.81 -3.60
N SER A 99 5.76 -12.14 -3.69
CA SER A 99 5.14 -13.07 -2.74
C SER A 99 5.51 -12.72 -1.30
N ARG A 100 6.76 -12.29 -1.08
CA ARG A 100 7.26 -11.94 0.24
C ARG A 100 6.52 -10.77 0.89
N THR A 101 5.91 -9.85 0.14
CA THR A 101 5.16 -8.72 0.74
C THR A 101 3.85 -9.17 1.34
N LEU A 102 3.05 -9.85 0.55
CA LEU A 102 1.77 -10.37 1.00
C LEU A 102 1.96 -11.48 2.03
N ASP A 103 2.98 -12.34 1.90
CA ASP A 103 3.29 -13.37 2.89
C ASP A 103 3.66 -12.80 4.26
N CYS A 104 4.48 -11.76 4.31
CA CYS A 104 4.80 -11.14 5.59
C CYS A 104 3.62 -10.35 6.16
N LEU A 105 2.83 -9.69 5.32
CA LEU A 105 1.62 -9.01 5.77
C LEU A 105 0.64 -10.02 6.40
N ARG A 106 0.41 -11.15 5.72
CA ARG A 106 -0.40 -12.27 6.22
C ARG A 106 0.14 -12.79 7.56
N ALA A 107 1.45 -13.00 7.68
CA ALA A 107 2.06 -13.45 8.93
C ALA A 107 1.86 -12.44 10.08
N GLU A 108 1.97 -11.14 9.82
CA GLU A 108 1.80 -10.10 10.83
C GLU A 108 0.34 -9.93 11.29
N ILE A 109 -0.61 -10.08 10.38
CA ILE A 109 -2.05 -10.05 10.70
C ILE A 109 -2.43 -11.31 11.47
N HIS A 110 -2.04 -12.49 10.99
CA HIS A 110 -2.33 -13.75 11.68
C HIS A 110 -1.75 -13.82 13.09
N ALA A 111 -0.56 -13.23 13.33
CA ALA A 111 0.01 -13.14 14.68
C ALA A 111 -0.85 -12.31 15.66
N ARG A 112 -1.86 -11.57 15.16
CA ARG A 112 -2.69 -10.59 15.88
C ARG A 112 -4.14 -10.64 15.39
N GLU A 113 -4.63 -11.82 15.03
CA GLU A 113 -5.89 -12.03 14.29
C GLU A 113 -7.14 -11.44 14.96
N GLU A 114 -7.10 -11.26 16.28
CA GLU A 114 -8.20 -10.70 17.08
C GLU A 114 -8.14 -9.17 17.25
N ASP A 115 -7.07 -8.52 16.78
CA ASP A 115 -6.88 -7.07 16.88
C ASP A 115 -7.49 -6.33 15.67
N GLU A 116 -7.66 -5.01 15.77
CA GLU A 116 -8.08 -4.20 14.63
C GLU A 116 -6.88 -3.85 13.74
N HIS A 117 -7.08 -3.90 12.42
CA HIS A 117 -6.04 -3.65 11.42
C HIS A 117 -6.46 -2.52 10.47
N LEU A 118 -5.52 -1.62 10.18
CA LEU A 118 -5.59 -0.67 9.09
C LEU A 118 -4.41 -0.94 8.16
N ILE A 119 -4.70 -1.38 6.95
CA ILE A 119 -3.68 -1.70 5.96
C ILE A 119 -3.78 -0.66 4.87
N LEU A 120 -2.68 0.00 4.56
CA LEU A 120 -2.67 0.96 3.48
C LEU A 120 -1.34 0.97 2.75
N GLY A 121 -1.38 1.23 1.45
CA GLY A 121 -0.15 1.26 0.69
C GLY A 121 -0.31 1.18 -0.80
N ASP A 122 0.82 1.23 -1.47
CA ASP A 122 0.93 0.96 -2.90
C ASP A 122 1.17 -0.54 -3.08
N PHE A 123 0.16 -1.22 -3.60
CA PHE A 123 0.19 -2.66 -3.84
C PHE A 123 0.72 -3.01 -5.24
N ASN A 124 0.82 -2.06 -6.18
CA ASN A 124 1.17 -2.34 -7.58
C ASN A 124 0.46 -3.60 -8.15
N LEU A 125 -0.78 -3.83 -7.75
CA LEU A 125 -1.59 -4.98 -8.14
C LEU A 125 -2.91 -4.52 -8.73
N HIS A 126 -3.29 -5.16 -9.81
CA HIS A 126 -4.51 -4.87 -10.54
C HIS A 126 -5.53 -5.96 -10.32
N HIS A 127 -6.75 -5.57 -9.97
CA HIS A 127 -7.88 -6.48 -9.89
C HIS A 127 -9.19 -5.74 -10.16
N PRO A 128 -10.14 -6.33 -10.91
CA PRO A 128 -11.46 -5.73 -11.15
C PRO A 128 -12.29 -5.44 -9.89
N MET A 129 -11.93 -5.99 -8.73
CA MET A 129 -12.65 -5.76 -7.46
C MET A 129 -12.34 -4.41 -6.80
N TRP A 130 -11.19 -3.81 -7.08
CA TRP A 130 -10.82 -2.50 -6.55
C TRP A 130 -10.51 -1.46 -7.64
N ALA A 131 -10.24 -1.91 -8.86
CA ALA A 131 -10.08 -1.03 -10.00
C ALA A 131 -11.42 -0.42 -10.43
N ALA A 132 -11.34 0.63 -11.25
CA ALA A 132 -12.52 1.28 -11.80
C ALA A 132 -13.41 0.32 -12.62
N THR A 133 -14.70 0.60 -12.62
CA THR A 133 -15.72 -0.15 -13.34
C THR A 133 -15.33 -0.34 -14.81
N GLY A 134 -15.31 -1.59 -15.27
CA GLY A 134 -14.93 -1.95 -16.64
C GLY A 134 -13.43 -2.17 -16.85
N TYR A 135 -12.60 -2.01 -15.81
CA TYR A 135 -11.21 -2.43 -15.83
C TYR A 135 -11.12 -3.95 -15.80
N ASN A 136 -10.54 -4.54 -16.86
CA ASN A 136 -10.54 -6.00 -17.06
C ASN A 136 -9.15 -6.64 -16.87
N HIS A 137 -8.12 -5.85 -16.56
CA HIS A 137 -6.79 -6.40 -16.30
C HIS A 137 -6.69 -6.89 -14.85
N GLN A 138 -6.10 -8.06 -14.68
CA GLN A 138 -5.91 -8.71 -13.40
C GLN A 138 -4.50 -9.30 -13.32
N ASP A 139 -3.78 -8.98 -12.25
CA ASP A 139 -2.51 -9.63 -11.95
C ASP A 139 -2.78 -10.96 -11.21
N PRO A 140 -2.12 -12.08 -11.57
CA PRO A 140 -2.35 -13.36 -10.90
C PRO A 140 -2.11 -13.32 -9.38
N GLU A 141 -1.18 -12.49 -8.91
CA GLU A 141 -0.90 -12.35 -7.48
C GLU A 141 -1.98 -11.55 -6.73
N ALA A 142 -2.80 -10.76 -7.43
CA ALA A 142 -3.91 -10.04 -6.81
C ALA A 142 -4.87 -10.99 -6.08
N GLU A 143 -4.99 -12.24 -6.53
CA GLU A 143 -5.75 -13.28 -5.83
C GLU A 143 -5.24 -13.54 -4.41
N GLN A 144 -3.93 -13.43 -4.17
CA GLN A 144 -3.38 -13.59 -2.81
C GLN A 144 -3.82 -12.45 -1.88
N LEU A 145 -4.01 -11.24 -2.42
CA LEU A 145 -4.56 -10.12 -1.65
C LEU A 145 -6.06 -10.31 -1.42
N ILE A 146 -6.80 -10.86 -2.40
CA ILE A 146 -8.21 -11.24 -2.23
C ILE A 146 -8.37 -12.31 -1.14
N ASP A 147 -7.52 -13.33 -1.14
CA ASP A 147 -7.50 -14.36 -0.10
C ASP A 147 -7.24 -13.72 1.28
N LEU A 148 -6.23 -12.85 1.39
CA LEU A 148 -5.91 -12.14 2.64
C LEU A 148 -7.09 -11.28 3.12
N VAL A 149 -7.73 -10.54 2.23
CA VAL A 149 -8.92 -9.73 2.54
C VAL A 149 -10.07 -10.61 3.01
N THR A 150 -10.29 -11.75 2.36
CA THR A 150 -11.38 -12.68 2.68
C THR A 150 -11.14 -13.39 4.02
N ASP A 151 -9.93 -13.94 4.22
CA ASP A 151 -9.55 -14.69 5.42
C ASP A 151 -9.64 -13.84 6.68
N HIS A 152 -9.32 -12.54 6.58
CA HIS A 152 -9.30 -11.60 7.70
C HIS A 152 -10.49 -10.63 7.73
N GLN A 153 -11.52 -10.86 6.89
CA GLN A 153 -12.74 -10.03 6.82
C GLN A 153 -12.44 -8.53 6.70
N LEU A 154 -11.44 -8.19 5.89
CA LEU A 154 -11.08 -6.79 5.63
C LEU A 154 -12.07 -6.16 4.66
N GLU A 155 -12.25 -4.84 4.77
CA GLU A 155 -13.11 -4.06 3.89
C GLU A 155 -12.28 -2.98 3.19
N LEU A 156 -12.49 -2.81 1.88
CA LEU A 156 -11.88 -1.72 1.12
C LEU A 156 -12.55 -0.41 1.52
N LEU A 157 -11.76 0.56 1.97
CA LEU A 157 -12.25 1.88 2.39
C LEU A 157 -12.31 2.90 1.25
N LEU A 158 -11.71 2.58 0.11
CA LEU A 158 -11.82 3.41 -1.08
C LEU A 158 -13.24 3.39 -1.64
N PRO A 159 -13.79 4.56 -2.02
CA PRO A 159 -14.98 4.60 -2.86
C PRO A 159 -14.77 3.82 -4.17
N GLU A 160 -15.85 3.24 -4.70
CA GLU A 160 -15.87 2.65 -6.04
C GLU A 160 -15.37 3.68 -7.08
N ASP A 161 -14.71 3.19 -8.13
CA ASP A 161 -14.12 3.99 -9.21
C ASP A 161 -13.00 4.97 -8.80
N THR A 162 -12.41 4.82 -7.60
CA THR A 162 -11.29 5.67 -7.17
C THR A 162 -10.04 5.39 -8.00
N VAL A 163 -9.59 6.36 -8.79
CA VAL A 163 -8.27 6.34 -9.45
C VAL A 163 -7.21 6.80 -8.45
N THR A 164 -6.17 6.00 -8.25
CA THR A 164 -5.04 6.35 -7.37
C THR A 164 -3.72 6.54 -8.11
N TYR A 165 -3.65 6.01 -9.33
CA TYR A 165 -2.50 6.17 -10.20
C TYR A 165 -2.93 6.66 -11.58
N GLU A 166 -2.24 7.68 -12.06
CA GLU A 166 -2.45 8.25 -13.38
C GLU A 166 -1.09 8.57 -14.04
N GLN A 167 -0.90 8.05 -15.25
CA GLN A 167 0.24 8.39 -16.09
C GLN A 167 -0.19 8.46 -17.56
N GLY A 168 -0.22 9.67 -18.12
CA GLY A 168 -0.69 9.88 -19.48
C GLY A 168 -2.16 9.48 -19.60
N ASP A 169 -2.48 8.59 -20.54
CA ASP A 169 -3.84 8.06 -20.74
C ASP A 169 -4.12 6.81 -19.88
N HIS A 170 -3.17 6.38 -19.04
CA HIS A 170 -3.34 5.23 -18.16
C HIS A 170 -3.81 5.68 -16.76
N GLN A 171 -4.98 5.21 -16.36
CA GLN A 171 -5.56 5.42 -15.03
C GLN A 171 -5.89 4.07 -14.41
N THR A 172 -5.53 3.89 -13.13
CA THR A 172 -5.75 2.64 -12.40
C THR A 172 -5.82 2.87 -10.90
N THR A 173 -6.16 1.82 -10.16
CA THR A 173 -6.24 1.76 -8.70
C THR A 173 -5.24 0.72 -8.22
N ILE A 174 -4.12 1.17 -7.68
CA ILE A 174 -3.04 0.32 -7.15
C ILE A 174 -2.63 0.69 -5.73
N ASP A 175 -3.04 1.88 -5.28
CA ASP A 175 -2.95 2.28 -3.89
C ASP A 175 -4.27 1.90 -3.22
N LEU A 176 -4.21 1.17 -2.10
CA LEU A 176 -5.39 0.65 -1.41
C LEU A 176 -5.35 1.02 0.07
N VAL A 177 -6.54 1.08 0.68
CA VAL A 177 -6.81 1.30 2.11
C VAL A 177 -7.98 0.43 2.54
#